data_AF-A0A930XVK9-F1
#
_entry.id   AF-A0A930XVK9-F1
#
_cell.length_a   1.000
_cell.length_b   1.000
_cell.length_c   1.000
_cell.angle_alpha   90.00
_cell.angle_beta   90.00
_cell.angle_gamma   90.00
#
_symmetry.space_group_name_H-M   'P 1'
#
loop_
_entity.id
_entity.type
_entity.pdbx_description
1 polymer ?
#
loop_
_entity_poly.entity_id
_entity_poly.type
_entity_poly.pdbx_seq_one_letter_code
_entity_poly.pdbx_strand_id
1 'polypeptide(L)'
;MVSSNWTYAVSPDDIAELGASLRQVKQQLKPGRVWYYGGETYFDVLFDVQDGDIQWFQFTLRGRSLTWDRKGNLIRTGNTNELDATQALEYPASKLIQDDSQADTDFIALVQSILATRPQEAIFQQVLNLLSQSHGGDRPPVDGQLDG
;
A
#
# COMPACT_ATOMS: atom_id res chain seq x y z
N MET A 1 -8.42 19.59 -18.01
CA MET A 1 -7.92 18.21 -18.09
C MET A 1 -6.41 18.29 -18.05
N VAL A 2 -5.81 18.05 -16.88
CA VAL A 2 -4.35 17.92 -16.76
C VAL A 2 -4.12 16.42 -16.72
N SER A 3 -3.71 15.86 -17.86
CA SER A 3 -3.21 14.49 -17.93
C SER A 3 -1.88 14.46 -17.19
N SER A 4 -1.86 13.88 -16.00
CA SER A 4 -0.62 13.65 -15.26
C SER A 4 0.17 12.54 -15.95
N ASN A 5 1.05 12.95 -16.85
CA ASN A 5 1.84 12.09 -17.72
C ASN A 5 3.17 11.72 -17.06
N TRP A 6 3.14 10.86 -16.02
CA TRP A 6 4.30 10.13 -15.49
C TRP A 6 3.81 8.82 -14.85
N THR A 7 3.30 7.91 -15.69
CA THR A 7 3.04 6.51 -15.33
C THR A 7 4.34 5.91 -14.80
N TYR A 8 4.28 5.19 -13.69
CA TYR A 8 5.40 4.52 -13.01
C TYR A 8 6.21 3.61 -13.95
N ALA A 9 7.01 4.18 -14.85
CA ALA A 9 7.87 3.48 -15.80
C ALA A 9 9.07 2.91 -15.05
N VAL A 10 8.78 1.90 -14.24
CA VAL A 10 9.73 1.10 -13.48
C VAL A 10 10.02 -0.12 -14.33
N SER A 11 11.29 -0.33 -14.69
CA SER A 11 11.65 -1.49 -15.51
C SER A 11 11.42 -2.80 -14.73
N PRO A 12 11.26 -3.95 -15.40
CA PRO A 12 11.17 -5.24 -14.71
C PRO A 12 12.35 -5.51 -13.78
N ASP A 13 13.56 -5.04 -14.14
CA ASP A 13 14.75 -5.16 -13.30
C ASP A 13 14.62 -4.30 -12.04
N ASP A 14 14.16 -3.05 -12.17
CA ASP A 14 13.89 -2.18 -11.00
C ASP A 14 12.82 -2.79 -10.08
N ILE A 15 11.77 -3.42 -10.63
CA ILE A 15 10.74 -4.13 -9.84
C ILE A 15 11.38 -5.28 -9.05
N ALA A 16 12.22 -6.08 -9.71
CA ALA A 16 12.93 -7.18 -9.08
C ALA A 16 13.88 -6.69 -7.97
N GLU A 17 14.60 -5.60 -8.21
CA GLU A 17 15.49 -4.98 -7.24
C GLU A 17 14.72 -4.43 -6.03
N LEU A 18 13.61 -3.72 -6.26
CA LEU A 18 12.73 -3.24 -5.18
C LEU A 18 12.24 -4.41 -4.33
N GLY A 19 11.71 -5.47 -4.94
CA GLY A 19 11.25 -6.64 -4.21
C GLY A 19 12.37 -7.32 -3.41
N ALA A 20 13.53 -7.54 -4.03
CA ALA A 20 14.70 -8.15 -3.40
C ALA A 20 15.25 -7.32 -2.23
N SER A 21 15.08 -6.00 -2.27
CA SER A 21 15.56 -5.08 -1.24
C SER A 21 14.77 -5.15 0.06
N LEU A 22 13.50 -5.62 0.04
CA LEU A 22 12.68 -5.71 1.25
C LEU A 22 13.29 -6.67 2.28
N ARG A 23 13.58 -6.17 3.48
CA ARG A 23 14.08 -6.99 4.59
C ARG A 23 13.12 -6.90 5.76
N GLN A 24 12.68 -8.04 6.26
CA GLN A 24 11.88 -8.07 7.47
C GLN A 24 12.72 -7.55 8.64
N VAL A 25 12.19 -6.56 9.36
CA VAL A 25 12.80 -6.02 10.56
C VAL A 25 12.64 -7.03 11.68
N LYS A 26 13.78 -7.52 12.21
CA LYS A 26 13.85 -8.54 13.27
C LYS A 26 13.82 -7.97 14.70
N GLN A 27 13.69 -6.66 14.84
CA GLN A 27 13.61 -6.01 16.16
C GLN A 27 12.29 -6.35 16.85
N GLN A 28 12.24 -6.17 18.16
CA GLN A 28 11.03 -6.42 18.95
C GLN A 28 9.97 -5.37 18.64
N LEU A 29 9.08 -5.68 17.72
CA LEU A 29 7.89 -4.90 17.41
C LEU A 29 6.77 -5.25 18.39
N LYS A 30 5.69 -4.45 18.38
CA LYS A 30 4.45 -4.81 19.09
C LYS A 30 3.95 -6.17 18.57
N PRO A 31 3.36 -7.03 19.42
CA PRO A 31 2.78 -8.30 18.97
C PRO A 31 1.81 -8.08 17.79
N GLY A 32 1.90 -8.93 16.77
CA GLY A 32 1.11 -8.83 15.54
C GLY A 32 1.65 -7.82 14.52
N ARG A 33 2.60 -6.95 14.87
CA ARG A 33 3.22 -6.03 13.92
C ARG A 33 4.32 -6.75 13.12
N VAL A 34 4.22 -6.72 11.81
CA VAL A 34 5.29 -7.16 10.89
C VAL A 34 5.71 -5.97 10.05
N TRP A 35 7.02 -5.74 9.92
CA TRP A 35 7.57 -4.63 9.15
C TRP A 35 8.66 -5.13 8.21
N TYR A 36 8.59 -4.72 6.95
CA TYR A 36 9.62 -4.85 5.95
C TYR A 36 10.14 -3.46 5.59
N TYR A 37 11.46 -3.28 5.58
CA TYR A 37 12.10 -2.06 5.11
C TYR A 37 12.82 -2.34 3.80
N GLY A 38 12.62 -1.48 2.81
CA GLY A 38 13.25 -1.57 1.49
C GLY A 38 14.64 -0.92 1.45
N GLY A 39 15.35 -1.10 0.35
CA GLY A 39 16.68 -0.50 0.15
C GLY A 39 16.65 1.00 -0.19
N GLU A 40 15.50 1.51 -0.63
CA GLU A 40 15.30 2.92 -0.97
C GLU A 40 14.72 3.72 0.19
N THR A 41 15.02 5.02 0.23
CA THR A 41 14.38 5.95 1.17
C THR A 41 12.87 5.95 0.96
N TYR A 42 12.10 5.95 2.05
CA TYR A 42 10.63 5.94 2.03
C TYR A 42 10.04 4.72 1.30
N PHE A 43 10.70 3.56 1.45
CA PHE A 43 10.18 2.28 1.02
C PHE A 43 10.02 1.32 2.21
N ASP A 44 8.77 1.02 2.57
CA ASP A 44 8.45 0.05 3.59
C ASP A 44 7.11 -0.64 3.35
N VAL A 45 6.92 -1.77 4.04
CA VAL A 45 5.64 -2.46 4.13
C VAL A 45 5.38 -2.84 5.57
N LEU A 46 4.29 -2.32 6.13
CA LEU A 46 3.90 -2.50 7.52
C LEU A 46 2.56 -3.23 7.60
N PHE A 47 2.48 -4.23 8.47
CA PHE A 47 1.30 -5.08 8.67
C PHE A 47 0.91 -5.12 10.14
N ASP A 48 -0.39 -5.08 10.41
CA ASP A 48 -0.98 -5.56 11.65
C ASP A 48 -1.63 -6.90 11.35
N VAL A 49 -1.18 -7.93 12.04
CA VAL A 49 -1.60 -9.33 11.86
C VAL A 49 -2.21 -9.83 13.17
N GLN A 50 -3.37 -10.46 13.05
CA GLN A 50 -4.04 -11.11 14.17
C GLN A 50 -4.43 -12.52 13.74
N ASP A 51 -4.07 -13.53 14.53
CA ASP A 51 -4.37 -14.94 14.27
C ASP A 51 -3.93 -15.44 12.88
N GLY A 52 -2.86 -14.84 12.32
CA GLY A 52 -2.33 -15.16 11.00
C GLY A 52 -2.92 -14.36 9.84
N ASP A 53 -3.97 -13.58 10.08
CA ASP A 53 -4.66 -12.77 9.08
C ASP A 53 -4.26 -11.29 9.17
N ILE A 54 -4.06 -10.65 8.02
CA ILE A 54 -3.85 -9.20 7.94
C ILE A 54 -5.14 -8.47 8.37
N GLN A 55 -5.02 -7.63 9.40
CA GLN A 55 -6.07 -6.71 9.84
C GLN A 55 -5.93 -5.33 9.21
N TRP A 56 -4.69 -4.94 8.93
CA TRP A 56 -4.33 -3.68 8.30
C TRP A 56 -2.97 -3.80 7.63
N PHE A 57 -2.76 -3.12 6.51
CA PHE A 57 -1.42 -2.91 5.98
C PHE A 57 -1.24 -1.53 5.37
N GLN A 58 0.04 -1.13 5.29
CA GLN A 58 0.50 0.02 4.53
C GLN A 58 1.75 -0.37 3.75
N PHE A 59 1.75 -0.02 2.48
CA PHE A 59 2.92 -0.05 1.62
C PHE A 59 3.28 1.39 1.28
N THR A 60 4.54 1.76 1.45
CA THR A 60 5.05 3.07 1.06
C THR A 60 6.10 2.89 -0.02
N LEU A 61 6.07 3.71 -1.06
CA LEU A 61 7.19 3.85 -1.99
C LEU A 61 7.25 5.27 -2.52
N ARG A 62 8.41 5.93 -2.36
CA ARG A 62 8.71 7.24 -2.99
C ARG A 62 7.64 8.28 -2.72
N GLY A 63 7.21 8.38 -1.46
CA GLY A 63 6.22 9.35 -1.02
C GLY A 63 4.77 8.99 -1.36
N ARG A 64 4.52 7.83 -1.97
CA ARG A 64 3.17 7.28 -2.21
C ARG A 64 2.87 6.20 -1.19
N SER A 65 1.60 6.06 -0.82
CA SER A 65 1.14 5.02 0.10
C SER A 65 -0.04 4.25 -0.48
N LEU A 66 -0.07 2.94 -0.22
CA LEU A 66 -1.21 2.07 -0.43
C LEU A 66 -1.60 1.50 0.92
N THR A 67 -2.84 1.71 1.34
CA THR A 67 -3.36 1.21 2.61
C THR A 67 -4.60 0.39 2.41
N TRP A 68 -4.80 -0.57 3.32
CA TRP A 68 -6.02 -1.33 3.44
C TRP A 68 -6.27 -1.65 4.91
N ASP A 69 -7.54 -1.65 5.30
CA ASP A 69 -7.98 -2.07 6.61
C ASP A 69 -9.19 -2.99 6.50
N ARG A 70 -9.24 -4.01 7.37
CA ARG A 70 -10.28 -5.04 7.34
C ARG A 70 -11.68 -4.48 7.63
N LYS A 71 -11.78 -3.39 8.41
CA LYS A 71 -13.08 -2.83 8.83
C LYS A 71 -13.81 -2.18 7.68
N GLY A 72 -13.10 -1.37 6.89
CA GLY A 72 -13.64 -0.73 5.69
C GLY A 72 -13.60 -1.64 4.46
N ASN A 73 -12.72 -2.65 4.47
CA ASN A 73 -12.41 -3.49 3.30
C ASN A 73 -12.15 -2.65 2.04
N LEU A 74 -11.49 -1.50 2.22
CA LEU A 74 -11.28 -0.50 1.19
C LEU A 74 -9.78 -0.28 0.98
N ILE A 75 -9.38 -0.31 -0.28
CA ILE A 75 -8.06 0.10 -0.70
C ILE A 75 -8.05 1.62 -0.86
N ARG A 76 -7.04 2.26 -0.28
CA ARG A 76 -6.79 3.69 -0.45
C ARG A 76 -5.35 3.91 -0.87
N THR A 77 -5.16 4.72 -1.92
CA THR A 77 -3.85 5.28 -2.24
C THR A 77 -3.77 6.70 -1.71
N GLY A 78 -2.55 7.22 -1.60
CA GLY A 78 -2.34 8.58 -1.13
C GLY A 78 -0.89 9.01 -1.24
N ASN A 79 -0.65 10.23 -0.81
CA ASN A 79 0.69 10.79 -0.68
C ASN A 79 1.07 10.90 0.79
N THR A 80 2.32 10.62 1.08
CA THR A 80 2.91 10.86 2.39
C THR A 80 3.56 12.24 2.40
N ASN A 81 3.55 12.92 3.54
CA ASN A 81 4.31 14.16 3.74
C ASN A 81 5.84 13.96 3.80
N GLU A 82 6.35 12.75 3.60
CA GLU A 82 7.77 12.41 3.72
C GLU A 82 8.67 13.15 2.71
N LEU A 83 8.10 13.61 1.59
CA LEU A 83 8.80 14.41 0.57
C LEU A 83 8.56 15.92 0.73
N ASP A 84 7.73 16.34 1.68
CA ASP A 84 7.44 17.76 1.89
C ASP A 84 8.54 18.41 2.74
N ALA A 85 9.48 19.08 2.06
CA ALA A 85 10.57 19.83 2.69
C ALA A 85 10.09 21.06 3.49
N THR A 86 8.80 21.44 3.42
CA THR A 86 8.30 22.67 4.03
C THR A 86 7.83 22.51 5.47
N GLN A 87 7.58 21.29 5.94
CA GLN A 87 7.23 21.06 7.34
C GLN A 87 8.43 20.49 8.10
N ALA A 88 9.23 21.40 8.67
CA ALA A 88 10.00 21.10 9.86
C ALA A 88 9.01 20.80 11.01
N LEU A 89 8.38 19.62 10.97
CA LEU A 89 7.65 19.10 12.11
C LEU A 89 8.71 18.85 13.18
N GLU A 90 8.64 19.58 14.29
CA GLU A 90 9.45 19.37 15.50
C GLU A 90 9.33 17.93 16.07
N TYR A 91 8.46 17.11 15.48
CA TYR A 91 8.30 15.67 15.70
C TYR A 91 8.58 14.89 14.40
N PRO A 92 9.80 14.36 14.19
CA PRO A 92 10.18 13.61 12.99
C PRO A 92 9.53 12.21 12.87
N ALA A 93 8.40 11.96 13.54
CA ALA A 93 7.83 10.61 13.74
C ALA A 93 6.36 10.45 13.33
N SER A 94 5.68 11.49 12.81
CA SER A 94 4.31 11.35 12.31
C SER A 94 4.27 11.40 10.79
N LYS A 95 4.30 10.23 10.16
CA LYS A 95 3.94 10.05 8.75
C LYS A 95 2.47 10.41 8.57
N LEU A 96 2.18 11.46 7.82
CA LEU A 96 0.82 11.85 7.47
C LEU A 96 0.51 11.34 6.07
N ILE A 97 -0.58 10.59 5.93
CA ILE A 97 -1.10 10.15 4.64
C ILE A 97 -2.27 11.04 4.28
N GLN A 98 -2.17 11.67 3.12
CA GLN A 98 -3.28 12.31 2.46
C GLN A 98 -3.82 11.36 1.40
N ASP A 99 -5.00 10.79 1.68
CA ASP A 99 -5.68 9.89 0.76
C ASP A 99 -5.98 10.61 -0.58
N ASP A 100 -5.76 9.91 -1.69
CA ASP A 100 -6.19 10.35 -3.01
C ASP A 100 -7.74 10.33 -3.07
N SER A 101 -8.34 11.19 -3.91
CA SER A 101 -9.79 11.19 -4.11
C SER A 101 -10.31 9.92 -4.80
N GLN A 102 -9.43 9.24 -5.55
CA GLN A 102 -9.66 7.95 -6.18
C GLN A 102 -8.38 7.12 -6.05
N ALA A 103 -8.53 5.80 -5.90
CA ALA A 103 -7.40 4.91 -5.82
C ALA A 103 -6.60 4.90 -7.13
N ASP A 104 -5.28 5.08 -7.02
CA ASP A 104 -4.33 5.07 -8.13
C ASP A 104 -4.04 3.62 -8.56
N THR A 105 -4.67 3.22 -9.67
CA THR A 105 -4.58 1.86 -10.21
C THR A 105 -3.17 1.51 -10.67
N ASP A 106 -2.42 2.47 -11.20
CA ASP A 106 -1.06 2.23 -11.69
C ASP A 106 -0.12 1.98 -10.51
N PHE A 107 -0.31 2.72 -9.42
CA PHE A 107 0.44 2.47 -8.19
C PHE A 107 0.09 1.11 -7.59
N ILE A 108 -1.19 0.73 -7.56
CA ILE A 108 -1.60 -0.58 -7.08
C ILE A 108 -0.97 -1.71 -7.91
N ALA A 109 -0.95 -1.57 -9.24
CA ALA A 109 -0.33 -2.54 -10.14
C ALA A 109 1.19 -2.65 -9.93
N LEU A 110 1.87 -1.52 -9.66
CA LEU A 110 3.29 -1.52 -9.28
C LEU A 110 3.51 -2.28 -7.96
N VAL A 111 2.70 -2.01 -6.93
CA VAL A 111 2.79 -2.72 -5.64
C VAL A 111 2.59 -4.22 -5.83
N GLN A 112 1.59 -4.63 -6.61
CA GLN A 112 1.36 -6.04 -6.93
C GLN A 112 2.60 -6.64 -7.59
N SER A 113 3.19 -5.95 -8.57
CA SER A 113 4.36 -6.43 -9.29
C SER A 113 5.57 -6.60 -8.37
N ILE A 114 5.83 -5.65 -7.46
CA ILE A 114 6.91 -5.72 -6.48
C ILE A 114 6.71 -6.91 -5.52
N LEU A 115 5.52 -7.06 -4.93
CA LEU A 115 5.24 -8.14 -3.98
C LEU A 115 5.27 -9.52 -4.65
N ALA A 116 4.85 -9.62 -5.92
CA ALA A 116 4.86 -10.86 -6.69
C ALA A 116 6.27 -11.42 -6.96
N THR A 117 7.32 -10.60 -6.86
CA THR A 117 8.72 -11.07 -6.97
C THR A 117 9.12 -12.01 -5.84
N ARG A 118 8.33 -12.08 -4.76
CA ARG A 118 8.62 -12.87 -3.55
C ARG A 118 7.48 -13.84 -3.22
N PRO A 119 7.28 -14.88 -4.06
CA PRO A 119 6.15 -15.79 -3.92
C PRO A 119 6.20 -16.66 -2.66
N GLN A 120 7.36 -16.80 -2.02
CA GLN A 120 7.53 -17.60 -0.81
C GLN A 120 7.03 -16.88 0.47
N GLU A 121 6.81 -15.56 0.40
CA GLU A 121 6.35 -14.78 1.55
C GLU A 121 4.82 -14.85 1.65
N ALA A 122 4.33 -15.68 2.57
CA ALA A 122 2.88 -15.93 2.72
C ALA A 122 2.07 -14.64 2.95
N ILE A 123 2.62 -13.68 3.70
CA ILE A 123 1.95 -12.40 3.96
C ILE A 123 1.82 -11.54 2.69
N PHE A 124 2.79 -11.61 1.77
CA PHE A 124 2.68 -10.93 0.47
C PHE A 124 1.65 -11.60 -0.43
N GLN A 125 1.56 -12.93 -0.40
CA GLN A 125 0.49 -13.65 -1.11
C GLN A 125 -0.91 -13.26 -0.60
N GLN A 126 -1.07 -13.07 0.71
CA GLN A 126 -2.34 -12.55 1.26
C GLN A 126 -2.68 -11.17 0.69
N VAL A 127 -1.72 -10.25 0.63
CA VAL A 127 -1.93 -8.91 0.02
C VAL A 127 -2.33 -9.03 -1.45
N LEU A 128 -1.61 -9.84 -2.24
CA LEU A 128 -1.92 -10.01 -3.66
C LEU A 128 -3.35 -10.53 -3.89
N ASN A 129 -3.82 -11.45 -3.05
CA ASN A 129 -5.19 -11.94 -3.08
C ASN A 129 -6.20 -10.83 -2.72
N LEU A 130 -5.92 -10.03 -1.70
CA LEU A 130 -6.77 -8.88 -1.32
C LEU A 130 -6.88 -7.87 -2.47
N LEU A 131 -5.75 -7.48 -3.05
CA LEU A 131 -5.70 -6.52 -4.15
C LEU A 131 -6.46 -7.03 -5.39
N SER A 132 -6.37 -8.33 -5.68
CA SER A 132 -7.08 -8.94 -6.82
C SER A 132 -8.61 -8.96 -6.64
N GLN A 133 -9.10 -9.07 -5.40
CA GLN A 133 -10.54 -9.10 -5.10
C GLN A 133 -11.17 -7.71 -5.11
N SER A 134 -10.42 -6.68 -4.73
CA SER A 134 -10.93 -5.29 -4.67
C SER A 134 -11.07 -4.61 -6.04
N HIS A 135 -10.52 -5.18 -7.12
CA HIS A 135 -10.73 -4.67 -8.49
C HIS A 135 -12.07 -5.11 -9.12
N GLY A 136 -12.89 -5.88 -8.39
CA GLY A 136 -14.20 -6.36 -8.84
C GLY A 136 -15.41 -5.51 -8.43
N GLY A 137 -15.20 -4.25 -8.01
CA GLY A 137 -16.23 -3.42 -7.39
C GLY A 137 -16.87 -2.38 -8.31
N ASP A 138 -17.42 -2.78 -9.46
CA ASP A 138 -18.56 -2.04 -10.02
C ASP A 138 -19.72 -2.28 -9.05
N ARG A 139 -20.00 -1.29 -8.19
CA ARG A 139 -21.12 -1.37 -7.27
C ARG A 139 -22.38 -1.20 -8.13
N PRO A 140 -23.26 -2.21 -8.29
CA PRO A 140 -24.54 -1.95 -8.93
C PRO A 140 -25.25 -0.85 -8.11
N PRO A 141 -25.95 0.09 -8.77
CA PRO A 141 -26.72 1.08 -8.06
C PRO A 141 -27.65 0.36 -7.09
N VAL A 142 -27.69 0.86 -5.86
CA VAL A 142 -28.70 0.47 -4.88
C VAL A 142 -30.05 0.92 -5.39
N ASP A 143 -30.70 0.10 -6.21
CA ASP A 143 -32.13 0.21 -6.47
C ASP A 143 -32.86 -0.24 -5.21
N GLY A 144 -33.27 0.75 -4.44
CA GLY A 144 -33.98 0.59 -3.19
C GLY A 144 -34.80 1.82 -2.87
N GLN A 145 -35.76 2.15 -3.74
CA GLN A 145 -36.92 2.96 -3.36
C GLN A 145 -38.18 2.16 -3.71
N LEU A 146 -38.63 1.35 -2.76
CA LEU A 146 -40.05 0.97 -2.66
C LEU A 146 -40.73 2.08 -1.87
N ASP A 147 -41.79 2.67 -2.42
CA ASP A 147 -42.99 3.09 -1.68
C ASP A 147 -44.03 3.61 -2.68
N GLY A 148 -45.21 2.96 -2.70
CA GLY A 148 -46.42 3.40 -3.44
C GLY A 148 -47.16 2.29 -4.14
#